data_AF-A0A8C0T4X4-F1
#
_entry.id   AF-A0A8C0T4X4-F1
#
_cell.length_a   1.000
_cell.length_b   1.000
_cell.length_c   1.000
_cell.angle_alpha   90.00
_cell.angle_beta   90.00
_cell.angle_gamma   90.00
#
_symmetry.space_group_name_H-M   'P 1'
#
loop_
_entity.id
_entity.type
_entity.pdbx_description
1 polymer ?
#
loop_
_entity_poly.entity_id
_entity_poly.type
_entity_poly.pdbx_seq_one_letter_code
_entity_poly.pdbx_strand_id
1 'polypeptide(L)'
;MAQLVECVPNFSEGNNQQVIDAISRAVTQTPGCVLLDVDAGPSTNRTVYTFVGQPQAVVEGALNAARAAFQLIDMSQHRGEHPRMGALDVCPFVPVRGVTMDECVLCAQAFGRRLAEELGVPVYLYGEAAQTAGRRALPAIRAGEYEALPDKLKQAEWAPDFGPSSFVPRWGATATGARKFLIAFNVNLLGTREQAHRIALNIREQGRGRDQPGRLKKVQGIGWYLDEKNLAQVSTNLLDFEVTALHTVYEETCREAQELSVAVVGSQLVGLVPLKALLDAAAFYCERENLFILEEEHRVRLVVNRLGLDSLSPFNPKERIIEYLVPDGGPEPSLADQPLRAFVREVGARSAAPGGGSVAAASAALGAALASMAGLMTYGRRQFEHLDATVRRLVPPFHAAAAALTELVDADARAFRAYLEATKLPKSTEEERDRRAAHAVQGAGCGHVDAREGKLPAGSRVALHRDARGSRAVWRVSLRPLGRLRWHRSFWGASPRESCPCPCRAVRGVHRAAPHPPAGSRLQGGPPPTCGFPAASHCPPLLAWCL
;
A
#
# COMPACT_ATOMS: atom_id res chain seq x y z
N MET A 1 2.61 -13.77 -4.38
CA MET A 1 2.44 -12.76 -3.31
C MET A 1 1.39 -13.27 -2.35
N ALA A 2 1.36 -12.84 -1.09
CA ALA A 2 0.28 -13.21 -0.17
C ALA A 2 -1.02 -12.52 -0.62
N GLN A 3 -2.05 -13.30 -0.92
CA GLN A 3 -3.38 -12.81 -1.26
C GLN A 3 -4.03 -12.14 -0.04
N LEU A 4 -4.53 -10.92 -0.23
CA LEU A 4 -5.17 -10.14 0.81
C LEU A 4 -6.46 -9.51 0.29
N VAL A 5 -7.56 -9.85 0.96
CA VAL A 5 -8.89 -9.27 0.80
C VAL A 5 -9.23 -8.52 2.08
N GLU A 6 -9.79 -7.32 1.94
CA GLU A 6 -10.46 -6.61 3.02
C GLU A 6 -11.94 -7.01 3.02
N CYS A 7 -12.48 -7.26 4.21
CA CYS A 7 -13.89 -7.50 4.44
C CYS A 7 -14.39 -6.46 5.46
N VAL A 8 -15.44 -5.74 5.09
CA VAL A 8 -15.93 -4.58 5.88
C VAL A 8 -17.40 -4.75 6.28
N PRO A 9 -17.79 -5.76 7.09
CA PRO A 9 -19.19 -5.95 7.43
C PRO A 9 -19.70 -4.84 8.35
N ASN A 10 -20.90 -4.38 8.04
CA ASN A 10 -21.59 -3.31 8.75
C ASN A 10 -22.75 -3.91 9.53
N PHE A 11 -22.70 -3.82 10.85
CA PHE A 11 -23.73 -4.36 11.74
C PHE A 11 -24.59 -3.24 12.34
N SER A 12 -25.87 -3.53 12.49
CA SER A 12 -26.89 -2.62 13.06
C SER A 12 -26.90 -2.72 14.58
N GLU A 13 -25.80 -2.28 15.19
CA GLU A 13 -25.60 -2.11 16.64
C GLU A 13 -24.46 -1.10 16.81
N GLY A 14 -24.61 -0.10 17.67
CA GLY A 14 -23.60 0.93 17.95
C GLY A 14 -23.57 1.40 19.40
N ASN A 15 -24.31 0.73 20.29
CA ASN A 15 -24.51 1.14 21.69
C ASN A 15 -24.14 0.02 22.68
N ASN A 16 -24.46 -1.24 22.39
CA ASN A 16 -24.20 -2.35 23.30
C ASN A 16 -22.80 -2.94 23.10
N GLN A 17 -21.84 -2.50 23.95
CA GLN A 17 -20.46 -2.97 23.91
C GLN A 17 -20.31 -4.50 24.01
N GLN A 18 -21.19 -5.20 24.74
CA GLN A 18 -21.10 -6.66 24.86
C GLN A 18 -21.37 -7.37 23.53
N VAL A 19 -22.31 -6.84 22.73
CA VAL A 19 -22.61 -7.32 21.37
C VAL A 19 -21.47 -6.96 20.44
N ILE A 20 -20.99 -5.71 20.51
CA ILE A 20 -19.89 -5.22 19.67
C ILE A 20 -18.65 -6.10 19.85
N ASP A 21 -18.23 -6.32 21.10
CA ASP A 21 -17.06 -7.14 21.44
C ASP A 21 -17.25 -8.62 21.11
N ALA A 22 -18.48 -9.16 21.18
CA ALA A 22 -18.75 -10.54 20.82
C ALA A 22 -18.55 -10.79 19.32
N ILE A 23 -19.01 -9.85 18.49
CA ILE A 23 -18.79 -9.88 17.04
C ILE A 23 -17.29 -9.67 16.73
N SER A 24 -16.60 -8.74 17.41
CA SER A 24 -15.14 -8.55 17.31
C SER A 24 -14.39 -9.84 17.62
N ARG A 25 -14.73 -10.52 18.73
CA ARG A 25 -14.10 -11.80 19.13
C ARG A 25 -14.33 -12.89 18.09
N ALA A 26 -15.51 -13.00 17.50
CA ALA A 26 -15.81 -13.99 16.46
C ALA A 26 -14.93 -13.80 15.20
N VAL A 27 -14.63 -12.56 14.81
CA VAL A 27 -13.67 -12.27 13.74
C VAL A 27 -12.25 -12.62 14.17
N THR A 28 -11.78 -12.10 15.30
CA THR A 28 -10.38 -12.28 15.77
C THR A 28 -10.02 -13.73 16.12
N GLN A 29 -11.01 -14.55 16.50
CA GLN A 29 -10.81 -15.99 16.73
C GLN A 29 -10.81 -16.82 15.44
N THR A 30 -11.14 -16.23 14.28
CA THR A 30 -11.11 -16.94 13.00
C THR A 30 -9.68 -17.04 12.45
N PRO A 31 -9.13 -18.25 12.23
CA PRO A 31 -7.78 -18.42 11.71
C PRO A 31 -7.59 -17.73 10.35
N GLY A 32 -6.52 -16.96 10.21
CA GLY A 32 -6.17 -16.27 8.97
C GLY A 32 -6.90 -14.94 8.73
N CYS A 33 -7.73 -14.48 9.67
CA CYS A 33 -8.23 -13.11 9.73
C CYS A 33 -7.41 -12.25 10.69
N VAL A 34 -7.25 -10.96 10.37
CA VAL A 34 -6.71 -9.93 11.25
C VAL A 34 -7.73 -8.80 11.33
N LEU A 35 -8.32 -8.60 12.50
CA LEU A 35 -9.19 -7.45 12.77
C LEU A 35 -8.33 -6.20 12.87
N LEU A 36 -8.63 -5.19 12.05
CA LEU A 36 -7.87 -3.96 11.93
C LEU A 36 -8.54 -2.79 12.66
N ASP A 37 -9.86 -2.66 12.52
CA ASP A 37 -10.61 -1.54 13.09
C ASP A 37 -12.07 -1.94 13.41
N VAL A 38 -12.66 -1.24 14.39
CA VAL A 38 -14.06 -1.38 14.83
C VAL A 38 -14.61 0.02 15.13
N ASP A 39 -15.24 0.63 14.14
CA ASP A 39 -15.76 1.99 14.22
C ASP A 39 -17.26 1.96 14.59
N ALA A 40 -17.56 2.25 15.86
CA ALA A 40 -18.91 2.20 16.44
C ALA A 40 -19.48 3.60 16.67
N GLY A 41 -20.62 3.90 16.05
CA GLY A 41 -21.31 5.19 16.16
C GLY A 41 -22.66 5.06 16.89
N PRO A 42 -22.81 5.62 18.11
CA PRO A 42 -24.04 5.55 18.91
C PRO A 42 -25.27 6.13 18.22
N SER A 43 -25.20 7.36 17.71
CA SER A 43 -26.32 8.04 17.03
C SER A 43 -26.69 7.38 15.69
N THR A 44 -25.69 6.88 14.95
CA THR A 44 -25.92 6.04 13.77
C THR A 44 -26.45 4.65 14.11
N ASN A 45 -26.36 4.24 15.39
CA ASN A 45 -26.60 2.90 15.94
C ASN A 45 -26.04 1.77 15.06
N ARG A 46 -24.76 1.90 14.69
CA ARG A 46 -24.10 1.06 13.69
C ARG A 46 -22.63 0.89 14.03
N THR A 47 -22.09 -0.29 13.77
CA THR A 47 -20.66 -0.58 13.90
C THR A 47 -20.12 -1.14 12.59
N VAL A 48 -19.02 -0.55 12.14
CA VAL A 48 -18.29 -0.98 10.94
C VAL A 48 -17.03 -1.72 11.40
N TYR A 49 -16.96 -3.01 11.08
CA TYR A 49 -15.79 -3.83 11.37
C TYR A 49 -14.94 -3.88 10.12
N THR A 50 -13.63 -3.71 10.25
CA THR A 50 -12.69 -3.82 9.13
C THR A 50 -11.66 -4.90 9.47
N PHE A 51 -11.60 -5.95 8.66
CA PHE A 51 -10.60 -7.00 8.82
C PHE A 51 -10.07 -7.48 7.47
N VAL A 52 -8.87 -8.04 7.49
CA VAL A 52 -8.18 -8.56 6.31
C VAL A 52 -7.79 -10.01 6.47
N GLY A 53 -7.60 -10.70 5.35
CA GLY A 53 -7.12 -12.08 5.34
C GLY A 53 -7.05 -12.66 3.94
N GLN A 54 -6.79 -13.97 3.88
CA GLN A 54 -6.89 -14.73 2.63
C GLN A 54 -8.36 -14.88 2.20
N PRO A 55 -8.66 -15.01 0.89
CA PRO A 55 -10.04 -15.08 0.36
C PRO A 55 -10.99 -16.03 1.10
N GLN A 56 -10.53 -17.23 1.47
CA GLN A 56 -11.35 -18.20 2.21
C GLN A 56 -11.48 -17.85 3.71
N ALA A 57 -10.40 -17.36 4.33
CA ALA A 57 -10.40 -16.99 5.74
C ALA A 57 -11.37 -15.84 6.02
N VAL A 58 -11.41 -14.82 5.15
CA VAL A 58 -12.32 -13.68 5.35
C VAL A 58 -13.80 -14.06 5.20
N VAL A 59 -14.13 -15.07 4.39
CA VAL A 59 -15.49 -15.60 4.29
C VAL A 59 -15.90 -16.30 5.58
N GLU A 60 -15.03 -17.12 6.18
CA GLU A 60 -15.29 -17.71 7.51
C GLU A 60 -15.41 -16.64 8.59
N GLY A 61 -14.57 -15.60 8.56
CA GLY A 61 -14.61 -14.50 9.53
C GLY A 61 -15.93 -13.75 9.47
N ALA A 62 -16.41 -13.46 8.25
CA ALA A 62 -17.71 -12.84 8.02
C ALA A 62 -18.88 -13.73 8.48
N LEU A 63 -18.82 -15.05 8.22
CA LEU A 63 -19.86 -15.99 8.68
C LEU A 63 -19.87 -16.13 10.21
N ASN A 64 -18.70 -16.23 10.86
CA ASN A 64 -18.59 -16.27 12.32
C ASN A 64 -19.16 -15.00 12.97
N ALA A 65 -18.82 -13.83 12.43
CA ALA A 65 -19.40 -12.56 12.84
C ALA A 65 -20.93 -12.53 12.70
N ALA A 66 -21.45 -13.02 11.57
CA ALA A 66 -22.89 -13.10 11.31
C ALA A 66 -23.61 -14.08 12.27
N ARG A 67 -23.05 -15.26 12.53
CA ARG A 67 -23.57 -16.24 13.50
C ARG A 67 -23.68 -15.65 14.91
N ALA A 68 -22.65 -14.90 15.34
CA ALA A 68 -22.67 -14.20 16.62
C ALA A 68 -23.76 -13.11 16.65
N ALA A 69 -23.81 -12.26 15.64
CA ALA A 69 -24.81 -11.20 15.53
C ALA A 69 -26.26 -11.74 15.49
N PHE A 70 -26.51 -12.88 14.85
CA PHE A 70 -27.85 -13.47 14.73
C PHE A 70 -28.47 -13.84 16.08
N GLN A 71 -27.65 -14.23 17.05
CA GLN A 71 -28.11 -14.53 18.40
C GLN A 71 -28.29 -13.27 19.26
N LEU A 72 -27.52 -12.22 19.00
CA LEU A 72 -27.34 -11.06 19.87
C LEU A 72 -28.13 -9.82 19.46
N ILE A 73 -28.40 -9.63 18.16
CA ILE A 73 -29.13 -8.48 17.63
C ILE A 73 -30.62 -8.88 17.43
N ASP A 74 -31.51 -7.92 17.63
CA ASP A 74 -32.93 -7.99 17.26
C ASP A 74 -33.35 -6.72 16.53
N MET A 75 -33.43 -6.82 15.20
CA MET A 75 -33.81 -5.69 14.34
C MET A 75 -35.21 -5.14 14.61
N SER A 76 -36.11 -5.89 15.25
CA SER A 76 -37.44 -5.38 15.59
C SER A 76 -37.41 -4.24 16.63
N GLN A 77 -36.31 -4.11 17.35
CA GLN A 77 -36.07 -3.06 18.35
C GLN A 77 -35.04 -2.01 17.87
N HIS A 78 -34.41 -2.22 16.70
CA HIS A 78 -33.33 -1.37 16.20
C HIS A 78 -33.82 -0.08 15.53
N ARG A 79 -33.23 1.04 15.96
CA ARG A 79 -33.37 2.38 15.36
C ARG A 79 -32.04 3.12 15.41
N GLY A 80 -31.73 3.91 14.38
CA GLY A 80 -30.56 4.80 14.32
C GLY A 80 -30.63 5.72 13.11
N GLU A 81 -29.84 6.79 13.11
CA GLU A 81 -29.83 7.80 12.02
C GLU A 81 -29.28 7.26 10.69
N HIS A 82 -28.53 6.16 10.71
CA HIS A 82 -27.98 5.56 9.50
C HIS A 82 -28.99 4.59 8.85
N PRO A 83 -29.33 4.76 7.55
CA PRO A 83 -30.22 3.84 6.86
C PRO A 83 -29.75 2.39 6.91
N ARG A 84 -30.62 1.47 7.32
CA ARG A 84 -30.29 0.04 7.55
C ARG A 84 -31.42 -0.88 7.09
N MET A 85 -31.09 -2.11 6.70
CA MET A 85 -32.12 -3.13 6.37
C MET A 85 -31.95 -4.48 7.08
N GLY A 86 -30.88 -4.69 7.85
CA GLY A 86 -30.71 -5.91 8.62
C GLY A 86 -29.62 -5.85 9.67
N ALA A 87 -29.56 -6.87 10.53
CA ALA A 87 -28.60 -6.98 11.63
C ALA A 87 -27.16 -6.99 11.12
N LEU A 88 -26.91 -7.73 10.03
CA LEU A 88 -25.82 -7.49 9.11
C LEU A 88 -26.39 -6.84 7.85
N ASP A 89 -26.19 -5.54 7.73
CA ASP A 89 -26.78 -4.68 6.70
C ASP A 89 -26.05 -4.80 5.35
N VAL A 90 -24.71 -4.74 5.38
CA VAL A 90 -23.88 -4.99 4.19
C VAL A 90 -22.53 -5.62 4.53
N CYS A 91 -22.13 -6.64 3.77
CA CYS A 91 -20.82 -7.32 3.82
C CYS A 91 -20.11 -7.26 2.45
N PRO A 92 -19.26 -6.25 2.20
CA PRO A 92 -18.42 -6.16 1.01
C PRO A 92 -17.08 -6.88 1.18
N PHE A 93 -16.60 -7.46 0.08
CA PHE A 93 -15.23 -7.93 -0.11
C PHE A 93 -14.50 -7.00 -1.09
N VAL A 94 -13.29 -6.57 -0.72
CA VAL A 94 -12.50 -5.57 -1.44
C VAL A 94 -11.10 -6.13 -1.73
N PRO A 95 -10.61 -6.09 -2.97
CA PRO A 95 -9.26 -6.56 -3.28
C PRO A 95 -8.23 -5.56 -2.74
N VAL A 96 -7.30 -6.03 -1.90
CA VAL A 96 -6.19 -5.21 -1.38
C VAL A 96 -4.89 -5.56 -2.09
N ARG A 97 -4.47 -6.83 -2.07
CA ARG A 97 -3.17 -7.25 -2.63
C ARG A 97 -3.21 -8.63 -3.23
N GLY A 98 -2.76 -8.76 -4.48
CA GLY A 98 -2.62 -10.05 -5.16
C GLY A 98 -3.94 -10.80 -5.38
N VAL A 99 -5.06 -10.09 -5.35
CA VAL A 99 -6.43 -10.62 -5.55
C VAL A 99 -7.14 -9.74 -6.57
N THR A 100 -7.87 -10.39 -7.47
CA THR A 100 -8.67 -9.76 -8.53
C THR A 100 -10.08 -9.41 -8.05
N MET A 101 -10.78 -8.53 -8.79
CA MET A 101 -12.19 -8.24 -8.49
C MET A 101 -13.06 -9.51 -8.61
N ASP A 102 -12.76 -10.38 -9.58
CA ASP A 102 -13.50 -11.62 -9.82
C ASP A 102 -13.36 -12.60 -8.64
N GLU A 103 -12.17 -12.73 -8.06
CA GLU A 103 -11.97 -13.50 -6.82
C GLU A 103 -12.78 -12.92 -5.64
N CYS A 104 -12.87 -11.59 -5.51
CA CYS A 104 -13.74 -10.97 -4.51
C CYS A 104 -15.24 -11.19 -4.79
N VAL A 105 -15.66 -11.26 -6.06
CA VAL A 105 -17.03 -11.65 -6.44
C VAL A 105 -17.32 -13.09 -6.02
N LEU A 106 -16.37 -14.01 -6.21
CA LEU A 106 -16.49 -15.39 -5.72
C LEU A 106 -16.57 -15.46 -4.19
N CYS A 107 -15.82 -14.64 -3.45
CA CYS A 107 -15.96 -14.51 -1.99
C CYS A 107 -17.38 -14.07 -1.59
N ALA A 108 -17.93 -13.04 -2.25
CA ALA A 108 -19.28 -12.54 -1.98
C ALA A 108 -20.36 -13.60 -2.27
N GLN A 109 -20.22 -14.35 -3.37
CA GLN A 109 -21.13 -15.45 -3.71
C GLN A 109 -21.04 -16.60 -2.70
N ALA A 110 -19.83 -16.98 -2.27
CA ALA A 110 -19.60 -18.03 -1.28
C ALA A 110 -20.16 -17.66 0.10
N PHE A 111 -19.91 -16.43 0.56
CA PHE A 111 -20.49 -15.88 1.79
C PHE A 111 -22.02 -15.82 1.71
N GLY A 112 -22.57 -15.21 0.66
CA GLY A 112 -24.01 -14.99 0.54
C GLY A 112 -24.83 -16.29 0.49
N ARG A 113 -24.32 -17.30 -0.24
CA ARG A 113 -24.94 -18.63 -0.28
C ARG A 113 -24.96 -19.29 1.09
N ARG A 114 -23.79 -19.39 1.75
CA ARG A 114 -23.67 -20.07 3.05
C ARG A 114 -24.41 -19.36 4.17
N LEU A 115 -24.39 -18.02 4.18
CA LEU A 115 -25.17 -17.23 5.14
C LEU A 115 -26.67 -17.53 5.03
N ALA A 116 -27.19 -17.60 3.80
CA ALA A 116 -28.57 -17.92 3.53
C ALA A 116 -28.93 -19.37 3.88
N GLU A 117 -28.05 -20.33 3.59
CA GLU A 117 -28.22 -21.75 3.93
C GLU A 117 -28.18 -22.00 5.46
N GLU A 118 -27.29 -21.31 6.19
CA GLU A 118 -27.11 -21.52 7.63
C GLU A 118 -28.13 -20.77 8.50
N LEU A 119 -28.53 -19.55 8.12
CA LEU A 119 -29.42 -18.70 8.92
C LEU A 119 -30.85 -18.60 8.38
N GLY A 120 -31.11 -19.07 7.15
CA GLY A 120 -32.45 -19.01 6.53
C GLY A 120 -32.92 -17.60 6.19
N VAL A 121 -32.00 -16.68 5.90
CA VAL A 121 -32.28 -15.23 5.69
C VAL A 121 -32.19 -14.83 4.21
N PRO A 122 -32.94 -13.80 3.78
CA PRO A 122 -32.84 -13.27 2.42
C PRO A 122 -31.53 -12.48 2.23
N VAL A 123 -30.77 -12.84 1.19
CA VAL A 123 -29.48 -12.21 0.84
C VAL A 123 -29.50 -11.70 -0.59
N TYR A 124 -29.05 -10.46 -0.79
CA TYR A 124 -28.92 -9.81 -2.10
C TYR A 124 -27.46 -9.61 -2.50
N LEU A 125 -27.16 -9.77 -3.79
CA LEU A 125 -25.86 -9.47 -4.37
C LEU A 125 -25.81 -8.03 -4.91
N TYR A 126 -24.81 -7.25 -4.48
CA TYR A 126 -24.64 -5.85 -4.88
C TYR A 126 -23.25 -5.55 -5.47
N GLY A 127 -23.05 -4.35 -5.99
CA GLY A 127 -21.77 -3.90 -6.54
C GLY A 127 -21.39 -4.71 -7.78
N GLU A 128 -20.11 -5.09 -7.89
CA GLU A 128 -19.59 -5.91 -9.00
C GLU A 128 -20.11 -7.36 -8.95
N ALA A 129 -20.73 -7.81 -7.85
CA ALA A 129 -21.35 -9.13 -7.74
C ALA A 129 -22.84 -9.13 -8.16
N ALA A 130 -23.45 -7.97 -8.42
CA ALA A 130 -24.88 -7.86 -8.73
C ALA A 130 -25.23 -8.50 -10.08
N GLN A 131 -26.18 -9.45 -10.08
CA GLN A 131 -26.64 -10.11 -11.31
C GLN A 131 -27.51 -9.20 -12.19
N THR A 132 -28.14 -8.19 -11.60
CA THR A 132 -29.02 -7.24 -12.30
C THR A 132 -28.57 -5.80 -12.06
N ALA A 133 -28.66 -4.96 -13.09
CA ALA A 133 -28.19 -3.56 -13.02
C ALA A 133 -28.87 -2.76 -11.89
N GLY A 134 -30.14 -3.04 -11.59
CA GLY A 134 -30.87 -2.40 -10.49
C GLY A 134 -30.31 -2.70 -9.08
N ARG A 135 -29.60 -3.82 -8.90
CA ARG A 135 -29.01 -4.23 -7.61
C ARG A 135 -27.56 -3.74 -7.42
N ARG A 136 -26.92 -3.17 -8.44
CA ARG A 136 -25.53 -2.67 -8.34
C ARG A 136 -25.37 -1.57 -7.28
N ALA A 137 -26.36 -0.70 -7.12
CA ALA A 137 -26.36 0.38 -6.14
C ALA A 137 -26.98 -0.08 -4.81
N LEU A 138 -26.17 -0.11 -3.74
CA LEU A 138 -26.62 -0.47 -2.39
C LEU A 138 -27.82 0.37 -1.89
N PRO A 139 -27.90 1.70 -2.12
CA PRO A 139 -29.08 2.48 -1.74
C PRO A 139 -30.37 2.07 -2.46
N ALA A 140 -30.29 1.46 -3.64
CA ALA A 140 -31.48 0.94 -4.35
C ALA A 140 -32.02 -0.32 -3.66
N ILE A 141 -31.14 -1.25 -3.25
CA ILE A 141 -31.54 -2.42 -2.46
C ILE A 141 -32.13 -1.97 -1.11
N ARG A 142 -31.50 -0.98 -0.46
CA ARG A 142 -31.93 -0.43 0.84
C ARG A 142 -33.14 0.52 0.77
N ALA A 143 -33.71 0.78 -0.41
CA ALA A 143 -34.88 1.65 -0.52
C ALA A 143 -36.04 1.12 0.34
N GLY A 144 -36.50 1.93 1.30
CA GLY A 144 -37.52 1.55 2.29
C GLY A 144 -37.00 0.82 3.54
N GLU A 145 -35.69 0.63 3.67
CA GLU A 145 -35.02 0.14 4.88
C GLU A 145 -35.54 -1.23 5.38
N TYR A 146 -35.46 -1.49 6.68
CA TYR A 146 -35.98 -2.69 7.33
C TYR A 146 -37.51 -2.78 7.21
N GLU A 147 -38.19 -1.64 7.36
CA GLU A 147 -39.65 -1.52 7.42
C GLU A 147 -40.34 -1.94 6.11
N ALA A 148 -39.70 -1.78 4.95
CA ALA A 148 -40.28 -2.18 3.66
C ALA A 148 -40.05 -3.67 3.32
N LEU A 149 -39.17 -4.39 4.03
CA LEU A 149 -38.86 -5.79 3.71
C LEU A 149 -40.08 -6.74 3.71
N PRO A 150 -41.05 -6.64 4.66
CA PRO A 150 -42.21 -7.52 4.68
C PRO A 150 -43.05 -7.46 3.40
N ASP A 151 -43.05 -6.35 2.67
CA ASP A 151 -43.79 -6.18 1.41
C ASP A 151 -42.90 -6.36 0.18
N LYS A 152 -41.64 -5.88 0.21
CA LYS A 152 -40.67 -6.10 -0.87
C LYS A 152 -40.44 -7.60 -1.10
N LEU A 153 -40.25 -8.40 -0.04
CA LEU A 153 -39.97 -9.84 -0.18
C LEU A 153 -41.13 -10.64 -0.82
N LYS A 154 -42.36 -10.09 -0.87
CA LYS A 154 -43.51 -10.69 -1.57
C LYS A 154 -43.48 -10.45 -3.09
N GLN A 155 -42.66 -9.51 -3.57
CA GLN A 155 -42.63 -9.08 -4.97
C GLN A 155 -41.58 -9.87 -5.75
N ALA A 156 -41.95 -10.42 -6.91
CA ALA A 156 -41.06 -11.25 -7.72
C ALA A 156 -39.78 -10.52 -8.19
N GLU A 157 -39.84 -9.20 -8.41
CA GLU A 157 -38.67 -8.37 -8.73
C GLU A 157 -37.63 -8.28 -7.60
N TRP A 158 -38.07 -8.44 -6.35
CA TRP A 158 -37.25 -8.42 -5.13
C TRP A 158 -36.98 -9.81 -4.57
N ALA A 159 -37.18 -10.88 -5.34
CA ALA A 159 -36.72 -12.22 -4.98
C ALA A 159 -35.21 -12.17 -4.66
N PRO A 160 -34.76 -12.62 -3.47
CA PRO A 160 -33.36 -12.53 -3.07
C PRO A 160 -32.46 -13.39 -3.97
N ASP A 161 -31.19 -13.00 -4.11
CA ASP A 161 -30.21 -13.75 -4.91
C ASP A 161 -29.83 -15.09 -4.23
N PHE A 162 -29.86 -15.13 -2.89
CA PHE A 162 -29.77 -16.36 -2.10
C PHE A 162 -30.75 -16.35 -0.92
N GLY A 163 -31.21 -17.53 -0.52
CA GLY A 163 -32.10 -17.72 0.63
C GLY A 163 -33.58 -17.62 0.30
N PRO A 164 -34.46 -17.86 1.29
CA PRO A 164 -35.90 -17.79 1.10
C PRO A 164 -36.37 -16.33 1.01
N SER A 165 -37.45 -16.08 0.28
CA SER A 165 -38.20 -14.81 0.31
C SER A 165 -39.04 -14.64 1.59
N SER A 166 -38.57 -15.18 2.70
CA SER A 166 -39.23 -15.12 4.01
C SER A 166 -38.69 -13.94 4.81
N PHE A 167 -39.57 -13.18 5.44
CA PHE A 167 -39.15 -12.11 6.35
C PHE A 167 -38.77 -12.70 7.72
N VAL A 168 -37.56 -12.40 8.20
CA VAL A 168 -37.05 -12.83 9.50
C VAL A 168 -36.96 -11.60 10.42
N PRO A 169 -37.93 -11.37 11.34
CA PRO A 169 -38.03 -10.11 12.08
C PRO A 169 -36.77 -9.72 12.85
N ARG A 170 -36.07 -10.68 13.48
CA ARG A 170 -34.84 -10.41 14.23
C ARG A 170 -33.66 -9.98 13.34
N TRP A 171 -33.66 -10.34 12.06
CA TRP A 171 -32.51 -10.17 11.16
C TRP A 171 -32.73 -9.14 10.05
N GLY A 172 -33.93 -9.04 9.47
CA GLY A 172 -34.15 -8.28 8.24
C GLY A 172 -33.54 -8.97 7.01
N ALA A 173 -32.79 -8.24 6.19
CA ALA A 173 -32.11 -8.74 4.99
C ALA A 173 -30.65 -8.27 4.92
N THR A 174 -29.81 -9.03 4.22
CA THR A 174 -28.37 -8.74 4.08
C THR A 174 -28.00 -8.46 2.62
N ALA A 175 -27.18 -7.43 2.39
CA ALA A 175 -26.47 -7.28 1.11
C ALA A 175 -25.03 -7.82 1.23
N THR A 176 -24.55 -8.53 0.21
CA THR A 176 -23.13 -8.85 0.06
C THR A 176 -22.66 -8.60 -1.37
N GLY A 177 -21.36 -8.34 -1.57
CA GLY A 177 -20.87 -8.01 -2.89
C GLY A 177 -19.37 -7.75 -2.92
N ALA A 178 -18.86 -7.51 -4.12
CA ALA A 178 -17.50 -7.03 -4.33
C ALA A 178 -17.54 -5.58 -4.81
N ARG A 179 -16.56 -4.78 -4.41
CA ARG A 179 -16.40 -3.39 -4.87
C ARG A 179 -14.94 -2.95 -4.80
N LYS A 180 -14.62 -1.85 -5.49
CA LYS A 180 -13.40 -1.09 -5.24
C LYS A 180 -13.34 -0.61 -3.78
N PHE A 181 -12.14 -0.19 -3.38
CA PHE A 181 -11.96 0.54 -2.13
C PHE A 181 -12.88 1.76 -2.09
N LEU A 182 -13.57 1.94 -0.96
CA LEU A 182 -14.54 3.01 -0.75
C LEU A 182 -14.15 3.74 0.52
N ILE A 183 -13.96 5.05 0.43
CA ILE A 183 -13.58 5.86 1.59
C ILE A 183 -14.84 6.52 2.14
N ALA A 184 -15.20 6.18 3.37
CA ALA A 184 -16.29 6.82 4.09
C ALA A 184 -15.75 8.09 4.76
N PHE A 185 -16.26 9.25 4.34
CA PHE A 185 -15.72 10.56 4.65
C PHE A 185 -16.86 11.51 5.04
N ASN A 186 -16.89 11.92 6.30
CA ASN A 186 -17.91 12.81 6.84
C ASN A 186 -17.31 14.21 7.02
N VAL A 187 -17.93 15.24 6.44
CA VAL A 187 -17.52 16.64 6.64
C VAL A 187 -18.39 17.29 7.70
N ASN A 188 -17.76 17.93 8.68
CA ASN A 188 -18.43 18.47 9.86
C ASN A 188 -18.96 19.89 9.63
N LEU A 189 -20.20 20.17 10.04
CA LEU A 189 -20.86 21.46 9.86
C LEU A 189 -21.47 21.97 11.16
N LEU A 190 -21.16 23.23 11.51
CA LEU A 190 -21.92 23.99 12.51
C LEU A 190 -23.20 24.54 11.85
N GLY A 191 -24.19 23.67 11.67
CA GLY A 191 -25.48 23.97 11.06
C GLY A 191 -26.53 22.93 11.39
N THR A 192 -27.67 22.97 10.69
CA THR A 192 -28.76 21.99 10.87
C THR A 192 -28.59 20.76 9.98
N ARG A 193 -29.25 19.67 10.36
CA ARG A 193 -29.38 18.44 9.58
C ARG A 193 -29.90 18.72 8.15
N GLU A 194 -30.86 19.63 8.01
CA GLU A 194 -31.47 20.02 6.74
C GLU A 194 -30.48 20.77 5.83
N GLN A 195 -29.64 21.64 6.40
CA GLN A 195 -28.57 22.32 5.67
C GLN A 195 -27.50 21.31 5.22
N ALA A 196 -27.06 20.41 6.11
CA ALA A 196 -26.13 19.34 5.74
C ALA A 196 -26.70 18.45 4.63
N HIS A 197 -27.99 18.08 4.71
CA HIS A 197 -28.63 17.25 3.70
C HIS A 197 -28.78 17.99 2.36
N ARG A 198 -29.06 19.31 2.38
CA ARG A 198 -29.05 20.16 1.19
C ARG A 198 -27.67 20.19 0.51
N ILE A 199 -26.58 20.28 1.28
CA ILE A 199 -25.21 20.26 0.73
C ILE A 199 -24.89 18.87 0.16
N ALA A 200 -25.23 17.79 0.89
CA ALA A 200 -25.08 16.41 0.42
C ALA A 200 -25.79 16.16 -0.92
N LEU A 201 -27.01 16.70 -1.07
CA LEU A 201 -27.79 16.66 -2.31
C LEU A 201 -27.15 17.42 -3.49
N ASN A 202 -26.36 18.47 -3.23
CA ASN A 202 -25.68 19.24 -4.27
C ASN A 202 -24.37 18.56 -4.73
N ILE A 203 -23.62 17.95 -3.80
CA ILE A 203 -22.33 17.33 -4.12
C ILE A 203 -22.44 15.92 -4.71
N ARG A 204 -23.37 15.09 -4.24
CA ARG A 204 -23.44 13.65 -4.62
C ARG A 204 -23.86 13.43 -6.08
N GLU A 205 -23.37 12.38 -6.73
CA GLU A 205 -23.58 12.14 -8.16
C GLU A 205 -25.06 12.07 -8.57
N GLN A 206 -25.89 11.41 -7.76
CA GLN A 206 -27.35 11.30 -7.97
C GLN A 206 -28.07 12.66 -7.87
N GLY A 207 -27.46 13.63 -7.20
CA GLY A 207 -28.04 14.94 -6.95
C GLY A 207 -29.37 14.89 -6.19
N ARG A 208 -30.30 15.73 -6.65
CA ARG A 208 -31.68 15.86 -6.12
C ARG A 208 -32.69 14.97 -6.83
N GLY A 209 -32.33 14.40 -7.99
CA GLY A 209 -33.20 13.61 -8.84
C GLY A 209 -32.54 13.35 -10.19
N ARG A 210 -33.18 12.56 -11.06
CA ARG A 210 -32.60 12.16 -12.36
C ARG A 210 -32.23 13.35 -13.24
N ASP A 211 -33.03 14.42 -13.18
CA ASP A 211 -32.87 15.61 -14.03
C ASP A 211 -31.97 16.70 -13.39
N GLN A 212 -31.54 16.51 -12.14
CA GLN A 212 -30.68 17.43 -11.39
C GLN A 212 -29.56 16.64 -10.67
N PRO A 213 -28.57 16.12 -11.43
CA PRO A 213 -27.40 15.45 -10.86
C PRO A 213 -26.54 16.45 -10.08
N GLY A 214 -25.80 15.94 -9.09
CA GLY A 214 -24.88 16.76 -8.31
C GLY A 214 -23.51 16.92 -8.97
N ARG A 215 -22.64 17.67 -8.30
CA ARG A 215 -21.39 18.19 -8.86
C ARG A 215 -20.28 17.14 -8.96
N LEU A 216 -20.21 16.18 -8.04
CA LEU A 216 -19.13 15.20 -7.96
C LEU A 216 -19.55 13.83 -8.50
N LYS A 217 -18.69 13.21 -9.32
CA LYS A 217 -18.89 11.85 -9.83
C LYS A 217 -18.36 10.83 -8.84
N LYS A 218 -18.92 9.62 -8.80
CA LYS A 218 -18.53 8.55 -7.88
C LYS A 218 -18.59 8.94 -6.39
N VAL A 219 -19.38 9.95 -6.05
CA VAL A 219 -19.68 10.33 -4.66
C VAL A 219 -21.15 10.04 -4.37
N GLN A 220 -21.41 9.27 -3.31
CA GLN A 220 -22.73 9.18 -2.69
C GLN A 220 -22.71 9.94 -1.37
N GLY A 221 -23.86 10.42 -0.89
CA GLY A 221 -23.90 11.11 0.39
C GLY A 221 -25.30 11.49 0.86
N ILE A 222 -25.38 11.76 2.16
CA ILE A 222 -26.56 12.22 2.91
C ILE A 222 -26.11 13.18 4.01
N GLY A 223 -26.98 14.10 4.44
CA GLY A 223 -26.78 14.84 5.67
C GLY A 223 -27.49 14.18 6.84
N TRP A 224 -26.81 14.10 7.99
CA TRP A 224 -27.36 13.65 9.28
C TRP A 224 -26.88 14.56 10.43
N TYR A 225 -27.29 14.24 11.65
CA TYR A 225 -26.88 14.94 12.87
C TYR A 225 -26.29 13.96 13.88
N LEU A 226 -25.27 14.39 14.63
CA LEU A 226 -24.67 13.64 15.73
C LEU A 226 -25.09 14.29 17.05
N ASP A 227 -26.05 13.69 17.75
CA ASP A 227 -26.57 14.20 19.02
C ASP A 227 -25.47 14.25 20.10
N GLU A 228 -24.59 13.25 20.13
CA GLU A 228 -23.48 13.13 21.09
C GLU A 228 -22.34 14.13 20.85
N LYS A 229 -22.33 14.79 19.67
CA LYS A 229 -21.39 15.87 19.33
C LYS A 229 -22.07 17.24 19.15
N ASN A 230 -23.40 17.28 19.18
CA ASN A 230 -24.22 18.46 18.86
C ASN A 230 -23.78 19.13 17.54
N LEU A 231 -23.69 18.32 16.48
CA LEU A 231 -23.01 18.67 15.23
C LEU A 231 -23.70 18.03 14.01
N ALA A 232 -23.89 18.79 12.92
CA ALA A 232 -24.36 18.23 11.66
C ALA A 232 -23.19 17.70 10.83
N GLN A 233 -23.42 16.66 10.02
CA GLN A 233 -22.42 16.13 9.10
C GLN A 233 -22.98 15.93 7.70
N VAL A 234 -22.15 16.21 6.70
CA VAL A 234 -22.32 15.74 5.32
C VAL A 234 -21.57 14.41 5.24
N SER A 235 -22.28 13.30 5.40
CA SER A 235 -21.69 11.97 5.24
C SER A 235 -21.58 11.62 3.77
N THR A 236 -20.38 11.23 3.34
CA THR A 236 -20.10 10.86 1.94
C THR A 236 -19.36 9.54 1.83
N ASN A 237 -19.63 8.83 0.74
CA ASN A 237 -18.90 7.65 0.31
C ASN A 237 -18.24 7.95 -1.02
N LEU A 238 -16.90 8.01 -1.03
CA LEU A 238 -16.10 8.08 -2.24
C LEU A 238 -16.00 6.66 -2.81
N LEU A 239 -16.77 6.37 -3.87
CA LEU A 239 -16.80 5.06 -4.52
C LEU A 239 -15.54 4.78 -5.37
N ASP A 240 -14.83 5.84 -5.78
CA ASP A 240 -13.58 5.78 -6.51
C ASP A 240 -12.78 7.06 -6.28
N PHE A 241 -11.78 6.99 -5.39
CA PHE A 241 -10.99 8.17 -4.98
C PHE A 241 -10.04 8.67 -6.07
N GLU A 242 -9.78 7.87 -7.12
CA GLU A 242 -8.99 8.28 -8.29
C GLU A 242 -9.80 9.16 -9.25
N VAL A 243 -11.15 9.04 -9.22
CA VAL A 243 -12.07 9.85 -10.04
C VAL A 243 -12.47 11.12 -9.30
N THR A 244 -12.66 11.06 -7.98
CA THR A 244 -12.92 12.23 -7.14
C THR A 244 -12.21 12.06 -5.81
N ALA A 245 -11.17 12.87 -5.60
CA ALA A 245 -10.29 12.76 -4.45
C ALA A 245 -10.88 13.36 -3.17
N LEU A 246 -10.32 12.96 -2.01
CA LEU A 246 -10.73 13.43 -0.69
C LEU A 246 -10.77 14.96 -0.57
N HIS A 247 -9.71 15.63 -1.03
CA HIS A 247 -9.63 17.09 -1.03
C HIS A 247 -10.73 17.73 -1.89
N THR A 248 -11.10 17.13 -3.03
CA THR A 248 -12.17 17.64 -3.90
C THR A 248 -13.52 17.62 -3.18
N VAL A 249 -13.83 16.53 -2.46
CA VAL A 249 -15.07 16.43 -1.67
C VAL A 249 -15.11 17.46 -0.55
N TYR A 250 -14.01 17.61 0.19
CA TYR A 250 -13.91 18.55 1.30
C TYR A 250 -14.04 20.01 0.83
N GLU A 251 -13.23 20.41 -0.15
CA GLU A 251 -13.18 21.79 -0.65
C GLU A 251 -14.49 22.22 -1.32
N GLU A 252 -15.18 21.32 -2.03
CA GLU A 252 -16.50 21.63 -2.59
C GLU A 252 -17.59 21.66 -1.51
N THR A 253 -17.48 20.85 -0.46
CA THR A 253 -18.37 20.96 0.71
C THR A 253 -18.15 22.28 1.44
N CYS A 254 -16.90 22.73 1.59
CA CYS A 254 -16.55 24.06 2.12
C CYS A 254 -17.16 25.19 1.28
N ARG A 255 -17.11 25.10 -0.05
CA ARG A 255 -17.72 26.08 -0.94
C ARG A 255 -19.24 26.15 -0.79
N GLU A 256 -19.92 25.01 -0.87
CA GLU A 256 -21.39 24.94 -0.72
C GLU A 256 -21.84 25.42 0.68
N ALA A 257 -21.05 25.15 1.73
CA ALA A 257 -21.31 25.65 3.07
C ALA A 257 -21.12 27.17 3.19
N GLN A 258 -20.06 27.73 2.57
CA GLN A 258 -19.83 29.18 2.50
C GLN A 258 -20.96 29.92 1.79
N GLU A 259 -21.50 29.38 0.70
CA GLU A 259 -22.67 29.93 -0.01
C GLU A 259 -23.94 29.95 0.87
N LEU A 260 -24.01 29.13 1.92
CA LEU A 260 -25.08 29.10 2.92
C LEU A 260 -24.71 29.80 4.24
N SER A 261 -23.53 30.40 4.34
CA SER A 261 -22.97 30.96 5.59
C SER A 261 -22.90 29.95 6.75
N VAL A 262 -22.68 28.67 6.44
CA VAL A 262 -22.48 27.58 7.41
C VAL A 262 -20.98 27.31 7.55
N ALA A 263 -20.49 27.15 8.78
CA ALA A 263 -19.07 26.88 9.01
C ALA A 263 -18.75 25.38 8.93
N VAL A 264 -17.74 25.02 8.13
CA VAL A 264 -17.10 23.70 8.17
C VAL A 264 -16.10 23.66 9.32
N VAL A 265 -16.12 22.58 10.11
CA VAL A 265 -15.24 22.38 11.27
C VAL A 265 -14.50 21.04 11.20
N GLY A 266 -13.76 20.86 10.10
CA GLY A 266 -12.98 19.66 9.82
C GLY A 266 -13.84 18.50 9.29
N SER A 267 -13.31 17.29 9.44
CA SER A 267 -13.93 16.07 8.90
C SER A 267 -13.52 14.83 9.70
N GLN A 268 -14.12 13.70 9.36
CA GLN A 268 -13.86 12.39 9.94
C GLN A 268 -13.77 11.36 8.82
N LEU A 269 -12.71 10.55 8.83
CA LEU A 269 -12.70 9.28 8.12
C LEU A 269 -13.33 8.21 9.00
N VAL A 270 -14.20 7.37 8.44
CA VAL A 270 -14.81 6.22 9.10
C VAL A 270 -14.14 4.96 8.58
N GLY A 271 -13.62 4.11 9.48
CA GLY A 271 -12.80 2.97 9.09
C GLY A 271 -11.40 3.36 8.55
N LEU A 272 -10.88 2.58 7.60
CA LEU A 272 -9.53 2.71 7.05
C LEU A 272 -9.48 3.53 5.75
N VAL A 273 -8.27 4.00 5.39
CA VAL A 273 -8.00 4.77 4.17
C VAL A 273 -6.74 4.26 3.44
N PRO A 274 -6.69 4.24 2.10
CA PRO A 274 -5.46 3.95 1.36
C PRO A 274 -4.49 5.13 1.44
N LEU A 275 -3.21 4.85 1.63
CA LEU A 275 -2.13 5.85 1.69
C LEU A 275 -2.17 6.78 0.47
N LYS A 276 -2.38 6.21 -0.73
CA LYS A 276 -2.49 6.96 -1.98
C LYS A 276 -3.53 8.09 -1.90
N ALA A 277 -4.71 7.83 -1.33
CA ALA A 277 -5.77 8.84 -1.27
C ALA A 277 -5.39 10.06 -0.41
N LEU A 278 -4.58 9.86 0.64
CA LEU A 278 -4.00 10.93 1.42
C LEU A 278 -2.84 11.61 0.68
N LEU A 279 -1.98 10.86 -0.02
CA LEU A 279 -0.87 11.43 -0.78
C LEU A 279 -1.30 12.28 -1.98
N ASP A 280 -2.36 11.88 -2.68
CA ASP A 280 -2.96 12.66 -3.77
C ASP A 280 -3.56 13.97 -3.22
N ALA A 281 -4.16 13.95 -2.02
CA ALA A 281 -4.56 15.16 -1.32
C ALA A 281 -3.37 16.03 -0.87
N ALA A 282 -2.28 15.42 -0.39
CA ALA A 282 -1.08 16.16 0.01
C ALA A 282 -0.44 16.88 -1.18
N ALA A 283 -0.40 16.23 -2.35
CA ALA A 283 0.07 16.84 -3.59
C ALA A 283 -0.76 18.07 -3.97
N PHE A 284 -2.09 17.97 -3.94
CA PHE A 284 -3.01 19.09 -4.20
C PHE A 284 -2.76 20.28 -3.27
N TYR A 285 -2.69 20.06 -1.94
CA TYR A 285 -2.42 21.14 -1.00
C TYR A 285 -1.01 21.73 -1.17
N CYS A 286 0.00 20.91 -1.46
CA CYS A 286 1.35 21.40 -1.74
C CYS A 286 1.41 22.29 -2.99
N GLU A 287 0.73 21.91 -4.08
CA GLU A 287 0.65 22.71 -5.31
C GLU A 287 -0.11 24.02 -5.06
N ARG A 288 -1.30 23.94 -4.46
CA ARG A 288 -2.18 25.09 -4.22
C ARG A 288 -1.56 26.14 -3.30
N GLU A 289 -0.80 25.70 -2.30
CA GLU A 289 -0.19 26.57 -1.28
C GLU A 289 1.31 26.83 -1.54
N ASN A 290 1.86 26.36 -2.67
CA ASN A 290 3.28 26.49 -3.05
C ASN A 290 4.26 25.98 -1.96
N LEU A 291 3.89 24.85 -1.33
CA LEU A 291 4.68 24.20 -0.28
C LEU A 291 5.66 23.19 -0.86
N PHE A 292 6.78 22.99 -0.17
CA PHE A 292 7.76 21.97 -0.50
C PHE A 292 7.89 20.98 0.66
N ILE A 293 7.21 19.84 0.53
CA ILE A 293 7.23 18.75 1.51
C ILE A 293 7.66 17.46 0.81
N LEU A 294 8.76 16.87 1.28
CA LEU A 294 9.29 15.59 0.78
C LEU A 294 8.76 14.43 1.59
N GLU A 295 9.09 14.41 2.88
CA GLU A 295 8.82 13.31 3.80
C GLU A 295 7.34 12.94 3.85
N GLU A 296 7.06 11.64 3.73
CA GLU A 296 5.71 11.10 3.67
C GLU A 296 4.88 11.41 4.93
N GLU A 297 5.49 11.27 6.11
CA GLU A 297 4.81 11.59 7.39
C GLU A 297 4.38 13.07 7.43
N HIS A 298 5.20 13.99 6.91
CA HIS A 298 4.86 15.41 6.85
C HIS A 298 3.75 15.70 5.83
N ARG A 299 3.66 14.94 4.73
CA ARG A 299 2.57 15.02 3.76
C ARG A 299 1.25 14.56 4.37
N VAL A 300 1.25 13.43 5.07
CA VAL A 300 0.08 12.94 5.82
C VAL A 300 -0.33 13.97 6.88
N ARG A 301 0.62 14.51 7.65
CA ARG A 301 0.38 15.54 8.66
C ARG A 301 -0.23 16.83 8.09
N LEU A 302 0.21 17.27 6.90
CA LEU A 302 -0.42 18.40 6.19
C LEU A 302 -1.89 18.12 5.90
N VAL A 303 -2.21 16.94 5.34
CA VAL A 303 -3.58 16.57 4.96
C VAL A 303 -4.49 16.41 6.16
N VAL A 304 -4.02 15.76 7.23
CA VAL A 304 -4.74 15.66 8.51
C VAL A 304 -5.15 17.05 9.00
N ASN A 305 -4.23 18.02 8.98
CA ASN A 305 -4.52 19.39 9.40
C ASN A 305 -5.43 20.16 8.43
N ARG A 306 -5.27 19.99 7.11
CA ARG A 306 -6.06 20.72 6.10
C ARG A 306 -7.52 20.25 6.00
N LEU A 307 -7.74 18.94 6.09
CA LEU A 307 -9.07 18.35 6.11
C LEU A 307 -9.67 18.35 7.54
N GLY A 308 -8.86 18.57 8.57
CA GLY A 308 -9.25 18.48 9.98
C GLY A 308 -9.71 17.08 10.38
N LEU A 309 -8.97 16.04 9.96
CA LEU A 309 -9.30 14.62 10.19
C LEU A 309 -9.30 14.21 11.68
N ASP A 310 -8.66 15.03 12.52
CA ASP A 310 -8.52 14.88 13.96
C ASP A 310 -9.63 15.59 14.78
N SER A 311 -10.62 16.18 14.10
CA SER A 311 -11.65 17.04 14.70
C SER A 311 -12.61 16.37 15.70
N LEU A 312 -12.92 15.08 15.52
CA LEU A 312 -13.82 14.33 16.41
C LEU A 312 -13.09 13.30 17.29
N SER A 313 -11.98 12.78 16.81
CA SER A 313 -11.09 11.82 17.47
C SER A 313 -9.69 11.92 16.86
N PRO A 314 -8.60 11.68 17.61
CA PRO A 314 -7.25 11.76 17.06
C PRO A 314 -7.04 10.82 15.86
N PHE A 315 -6.61 11.36 14.72
CA PHE A 315 -6.24 10.53 13.57
C PHE A 315 -4.82 9.98 13.75
N ASN A 316 -4.69 8.67 14.02
CA ASN A 316 -3.40 7.97 14.07
C ASN A 316 -3.10 7.30 12.71
N PRO A 317 -2.16 7.81 11.90
CA PRO A 317 -1.89 7.26 10.57
C PRO A 317 -1.53 5.77 10.59
N LYS A 318 -0.82 5.30 11.62
CA LYS A 318 -0.36 3.90 11.74
C LYS A 318 -1.49 2.90 11.99
N GLU A 319 -2.64 3.37 12.46
CA GLU A 319 -3.82 2.56 12.78
C GLU A 319 -4.97 2.77 11.78
N ARG A 320 -4.86 3.76 10.88
CA ARG A 320 -5.93 4.11 9.91
C ARG A 320 -5.52 3.93 8.45
N ILE A 321 -4.22 3.82 8.15
CA ILE A 321 -3.70 3.61 6.79
C ILE A 321 -3.43 2.12 6.57
N ILE A 322 -4.02 1.55 5.52
CA ILE A 322 -4.00 0.09 5.25
C ILE A 322 -2.58 -0.41 4.97
N GLU A 323 -1.84 0.32 4.15
CA GLU A 323 -0.47 -0.02 3.75
C GLU A 323 0.51 0.03 4.94
N TYR A 324 0.18 0.76 6.01
CA TYR A 324 0.95 0.79 7.26
C TYR A 324 0.53 -0.34 8.22
N LEU A 325 -0.76 -0.66 8.29
CA LEU A 325 -1.31 -1.77 9.07
C LEU A 325 -0.89 -3.14 8.52
N VAL A 326 -0.81 -3.27 7.19
CA VAL A 326 -0.45 -4.51 6.50
C VAL A 326 0.66 -4.25 5.48
N PRO A 327 1.91 -4.09 5.94
CA PRO A 327 3.05 -3.82 5.05
C PRO A 327 3.19 -4.83 3.91
N ASP A 328 3.89 -4.44 2.84
CA ASP A 328 4.21 -5.31 1.69
C ASP A 328 5.29 -6.36 1.95
N GLY A 329 5.48 -6.70 3.24
CA GLY A 329 6.20 -7.88 3.68
C GLY A 329 5.60 -9.16 3.10
N GLY A 330 6.44 -9.93 2.42
CA GLY A 330 6.19 -11.36 2.23
C GLY A 330 6.35 -12.12 3.56
N PRO A 331 6.27 -13.46 3.54
CA PRO A 331 6.52 -14.28 4.73
C PRO A 331 7.98 -14.24 5.24
N GLU A 332 8.86 -13.48 4.57
CA GLU A 332 10.26 -13.33 4.94
C GLU A 332 10.61 -11.86 5.21
N PRO A 333 11.52 -11.60 6.17
CA PRO A 333 11.96 -10.25 6.49
C PRO A 333 12.66 -9.60 5.29
N SER A 334 12.38 -8.31 5.11
CA SER A 334 13.09 -7.42 4.20
C SER A 334 14.58 -7.39 4.50
N LEU A 335 15.41 -7.35 3.46
CA LEU A 335 16.85 -7.10 3.55
C LEU A 335 17.14 -5.63 3.80
N ALA A 336 16.29 -4.72 3.30
CA ALA A 336 16.41 -3.28 3.51
C ALA A 336 16.14 -2.89 4.98
N ASP A 337 15.28 -3.62 5.68
CA ASP A 337 14.95 -3.38 7.09
C ASP A 337 16.02 -3.93 8.07
N GLN A 338 17.01 -4.67 7.56
CA GLN A 338 18.07 -5.20 8.41
C GLN A 338 19.05 -4.10 8.85
N PRO A 339 19.62 -4.18 10.06
CA PRO A 339 20.75 -3.33 10.44
C PRO A 339 21.88 -3.45 9.42
N LEU A 340 22.50 -2.35 9.00
CA LEU A 340 23.55 -2.33 7.96
C LEU A 340 24.67 -3.37 8.21
N ARG A 341 25.03 -3.62 9.48
CA ARG A 341 26.01 -4.65 9.86
C ARG A 341 25.54 -6.09 9.60
N ALA A 342 24.24 -6.36 9.69
CA ALA A 342 23.65 -7.65 9.34
C ALA A 342 23.62 -7.82 7.81
N PHE A 343 23.10 -6.84 7.07
CA PHE A 343 23.11 -6.85 5.59
C PHE A 343 24.51 -7.11 5.01
N VAL A 344 25.55 -6.40 5.49
CA VAL A 344 26.94 -6.60 5.04
C VAL A 344 27.48 -8.00 5.38
N ARG A 345 27.09 -8.59 6.51
CA ARG A 345 27.48 -9.96 6.87
C ARG A 345 26.76 -11.00 6.02
N GLU A 346 25.49 -10.78 5.73
CA GLU A 346 24.65 -11.68 4.94
C GLU A 346 25.08 -11.70 3.47
N VAL A 347 25.43 -10.55 2.89
CA VAL A 347 26.10 -10.45 1.57
C VAL A 347 27.44 -11.23 1.52
N GLY A 348 28.14 -11.34 2.66
CA GLY A 348 29.38 -12.11 2.78
C GLY A 348 29.18 -13.57 3.20
N ALA A 349 27.94 -14.01 3.44
CA ALA A 349 27.63 -15.36 3.92
C ALA A 349 27.68 -16.38 2.77
N ARG A 350 27.60 -17.67 3.12
CA ARG A 350 27.46 -18.77 2.15
C ARG A 350 25.98 -18.96 1.74
N SER A 351 25.26 -17.86 1.54
CA SER A 351 23.88 -17.83 1.03
C SER A 351 23.86 -17.54 -0.48
N ALA A 352 22.71 -17.78 -1.12
CA ALA A 352 22.56 -17.60 -2.57
C ALA A 352 22.02 -16.20 -2.94
N ALA A 353 21.35 -15.54 -1.99
CA ALA A 353 20.95 -14.14 -2.01
C ALA A 353 21.03 -13.64 -0.56
N PRO A 354 21.35 -12.35 -0.30
CA PRO A 354 21.51 -11.23 -1.23
C PRO A 354 22.76 -11.35 -2.13
N GLY A 355 22.61 -10.91 -3.38
CA GLY A 355 23.65 -11.03 -4.40
C GLY A 355 24.24 -9.69 -4.85
N GLY A 356 25.02 -9.74 -5.93
CA GLY A 356 25.59 -8.54 -6.55
C GLY A 356 24.55 -7.54 -7.07
N GLY A 357 23.34 -7.99 -7.41
CA GLY A 357 22.21 -7.11 -7.78
C GLY A 357 21.73 -6.29 -6.58
N SER A 358 21.37 -6.94 -5.47
CA SER A 358 21.06 -6.29 -4.19
C SER A 358 22.12 -5.26 -3.76
N VAL A 359 23.42 -5.59 -3.87
CA VAL A 359 24.52 -4.66 -3.53
C VAL A 359 24.60 -3.47 -4.50
N ALA A 360 24.38 -3.69 -5.81
CA ALA A 360 24.35 -2.62 -6.80
C ALA A 360 23.16 -1.67 -6.58
N ALA A 361 21.98 -2.20 -6.26
CA ALA A 361 20.79 -1.44 -5.91
C ALA A 361 21.03 -0.58 -4.65
N ALA A 362 21.52 -1.17 -3.56
CA ALA A 362 21.87 -0.45 -2.33
C ALA A 362 22.93 0.65 -2.56
N SER A 363 23.94 0.37 -3.38
CA SER A 363 24.98 1.36 -3.74
C SER A 363 24.41 2.54 -4.54
N ALA A 364 23.46 2.27 -5.44
CA ALA A 364 22.78 3.32 -6.21
C ALA A 364 21.82 4.14 -5.33
N ALA A 365 21.10 3.49 -4.40
CA ALA A 365 20.24 4.15 -3.43
C ALA A 365 21.01 5.14 -2.55
N LEU A 366 22.18 4.72 -2.01
CA LEU A 366 23.08 5.61 -1.26
C LEU A 366 23.55 6.80 -2.09
N GLY A 367 23.87 6.59 -3.38
CA GLY A 367 24.25 7.68 -4.29
C GLY A 367 23.13 8.71 -4.51
N ALA A 368 21.89 8.24 -4.69
CA ALA A 368 20.72 9.10 -4.82
C ALA A 368 20.40 9.84 -3.50
N ALA A 369 20.50 9.15 -2.36
CA ALA A 369 20.30 9.73 -1.03
C ALA A 369 21.32 10.86 -0.73
N LEU A 370 22.60 10.67 -1.08
CA LEU A 370 23.62 11.71 -0.94
C LEU A 370 23.35 12.94 -1.82
N ALA A 371 22.85 12.76 -3.05
CA ALA A 371 22.45 13.86 -3.91
C ALA A 371 21.23 14.62 -3.34
N SER A 372 20.25 13.91 -2.80
CA SER A 372 19.11 14.49 -2.08
C SER A 372 19.55 15.28 -0.84
N MET A 373 20.45 14.71 -0.04
CA MET A 373 21.03 15.34 1.16
C MET A 373 21.76 16.64 0.81
N ALA A 374 22.58 16.67 -0.25
CA ALA A 374 23.30 17.88 -0.66
C ALA A 374 22.33 19.02 -1.06
N GLY A 375 21.24 18.69 -1.76
CA GLY A 375 20.18 19.66 -2.06
C GLY A 375 19.45 20.13 -0.80
N LEU A 376 19.12 19.23 0.13
CA LEU A 376 18.49 19.60 1.41
C LEU A 376 19.38 20.46 2.31
N MET A 377 20.69 20.24 2.31
CA MET A 377 21.65 21.10 3.01
C MET A 377 21.77 22.50 2.39
N THR A 378 21.30 22.67 1.14
CA THR A 378 21.21 23.95 0.44
C THR A 378 19.85 24.63 0.68
N TYR A 379 18.77 23.85 0.75
CA TYR A 379 17.39 24.32 0.97
C TYR A 379 17.22 25.08 2.30
N GLY A 380 16.32 26.07 2.32
CA GLY A 380 15.93 26.81 3.52
C GLY A 380 17.00 27.72 4.17
N ARG A 381 18.25 27.71 3.69
CA ARG A 381 19.31 28.60 4.19
C ARG A 381 19.28 29.93 3.44
N ARG A 382 19.20 31.05 4.17
CA ARG A 382 19.18 32.42 3.62
C ARG A 382 20.28 32.70 2.56
N GLN A 383 21.49 32.16 2.74
CA GLN A 383 22.60 32.33 1.80
C GLN A 383 22.35 31.71 0.40
N PHE A 384 21.38 30.79 0.28
CA PHE A 384 21.04 30.06 -0.94
C PHE A 384 19.59 30.29 -1.41
N GLU A 385 18.92 31.32 -0.91
CA GLU A 385 17.52 31.66 -1.24
C GLU A 385 17.30 31.82 -2.76
N HIS A 386 18.27 32.38 -3.48
CA HIS A 386 18.26 32.49 -4.95
C HIS A 386 18.29 31.14 -5.70
N LEU A 387 18.60 30.03 -5.01
CA LEU A 387 18.59 28.68 -5.56
C LEU A 387 17.32 27.89 -5.20
N ASP A 388 16.43 28.43 -4.37
CA ASP A 388 15.29 27.72 -3.78
C ASP A 388 14.45 26.98 -4.84
N ALA A 389 13.98 27.70 -5.87
CA ALA A 389 13.22 27.12 -6.98
C ALA A 389 13.99 26.02 -7.76
N THR A 390 15.32 26.10 -7.82
CA THR A 390 16.16 25.06 -8.45
C THR A 390 16.26 23.83 -7.55
N VAL A 391 16.46 24.01 -6.25
CA VAL A 391 16.55 22.93 -5.26
C VAL A 391 15.22 22.20 -5.12
N ARG A 392 14.09 22.92 -5.02
CA ARG A 392 12.74 22.34 -4.98
C ARG A 392 12.45 21.43 -6.18
N ARG A 393 13.00 21.75 -7.36
CA ARG A 393 12.85 20.93 -8.58
C ARG A 393 13.77 19.72 -8.63
N LEU A 394 15.00 19.84 -8.11
CA LEU A 394 16.04 18.80 -8.26
C LEU A 394 16.03 17.75 -7.15
N VAL A 395 15.61 18.09 -5.93
CA VAL A 395 15.64 17.15 -4.79
C VAL A 395 14.60 16.03 -4.87
N PRO A 396 13.31 16.26 -5.20
CA PRO A 396 12.30 15.19 -5.21
C PRO A 396 12.66 13.99 -6.11
N PRO A 397 13.20 14.17 -7.33
CA PRO A 397 13.64 13.04 -8.15
C PRO A 397 14.74 12.19 -7.50
N PHE A 398 15.69 12.80 -6.77
CA PHE A 398 16.73 12.05 -6.06
C PHE A 398 16.19 11.32 -4.82
N HIS A 399 15.30 11.97 -4.05
CA HIS A 399 14.65 11.36 -2.89
C HIS A 399 13.80 10.14 -3.31
N ALA A 400 12.93 10.31 -4.32
CA ALA A 400 12.11 9.22 -4.86
C ALA A 400 12.96 8.10 -5.50
N ALA A 401 14.05 8.44 -6.18
CA ALA A 401 14.98 7.43 -6.70
C ALA A 401 15.67 6.64 -5.58
N ALA A 402 16.05 7.29 -4.47
CA ALA A 402 16.66 6.59 -3.33
C ALA A 402 15.70 5.55 -2.71
N ALA A 403 14.43 5.91 -2.53
CA ALA A 403 13.40 4.98 -2.05
C ALA A 403 13.20 3.80 -3.02
N ALA A 404 12.94 4.08 -4.30
CA ALA A 404 12.72 3.04 -5.31
C ALA A 404 13.94 2.11 -5.50
N LEU A 405 15.16 2.65 -5.46
CA LEU A 405 16.40 1.84 -5.52
C LEU A 405 16.61 0.99 -4.25
N THR A 406 16.04 1.37 -3.11
CA THR A 406 16.06 0.58 -1.87
C THR A 406 15.11 -0.61 -1.98
N GLU A 407 13.88 -0.43 -2.48
CA GLU A 407 12.94 -1.52 -2.76
C GLU A 407 13.50 -2.58 -3.73
N LEU A 408 14.36 -2.15 -4.67
CA LEU A 408 15.02 -3.06 -5.61
C LEU A 408 16.01 -4.03 -4.95
N VAL A 409 16.50 -3.75 -3.73
CA VAL A 409 17.36 -4.67 -2.97
C VAL A 409 16.62 -5.98 -2.70
N ASP A 410 15.37 -5.89 -2.26
CA ASP A 410 14.48 -7.03 -2.03
C ASP A 410 13.90 -7.59 -3.33
N ALA A 411 13.66 -6.74 -4.33
CA ALA A 411 13.19 -7.21 -5.64
C ALA A 411 14.21 -8.17 -6.30
N ASP A 412 15.50 -7.84 -6.28
CA ASP A 412 16.58 -8.73 -6.77
C ASP A 412 16.61 -10.05 -5.98
N ALA A 413 16.58 -9.97 -4.65
CA ALA A 413 16.59 -11.16 -3.79
C ALA A 413 15.34 -12.04 -3.95
N ARG A 414 14.16 -11.46 -4.23
CA ARG A 414 12.93 -12.19 -4.54
C ARG A 414 13.00 -12.83 -5.93
N ALA A 415 13.44 -12.09 -6.95
CA ALA A 415 13.58 -12.58 -8.32
C ALA A 415 14.59 -13.75 -8.41
N PHE A 416 15.74 -13.61 -7.75
CA PHE A 416 16.75 -14.67 -7.71
C PHE A 416 16.27 -15.93 -6.98
N ARG A 417 15.53 -15.78 -5.87
CA ARG A 417 14.88 -16.90 -5.18
C ARG A 417 13.83 -17.59 -6.06
N ALA A 418 12.95 -16.83 -6.73
CA ALA A 418 11.97 -17.38 -7.67
C ALA A 418 12.64 -18.15 -8.82
N TYR A 419 13.77 -17.65 -9.34
CA TYR A 419 14.59 -18.37 -10.31
C TYR A 419 15.18 -19.67 -9.73
N LEU A 420 15.72 -19.65 -8.51
CA LEU A 420 16.24 -20.87 -7.86
C LEU A 420 15.14 -21.93 -7.67
N GLU A 421 13.96 -21.56 -7.16
CA GLU A 421 12.84 -22.51 -7.02
C GLU A 421 12.38 -23.05 -8.38
N ALA A 422 12.27 -22.21 -9.41
CA ALA A 422 12.01 -22.68 -10.77
C ALA A 422 13.09 -23.67 -11.27
N THR A 423 14.37 -23.46 -10.94
CA THR A 423 15.42 -24.41 -11.35
C THR A 423 15.34 -25.77 -10.64
N LYS A 424 14.73 -25.85 -9.44
CA LYS A 424 14.52 -27.10 -8.67
C LYS A 424 13.35 -27.95 -9.19
N LEU A 425 12.45 -27.39 -9.99
CA LEU A 425 11.30 -28.13 -10.53
C LEU A 425 11.73 -29.41 -11.29
N PRO A 426 10.87 -30.46 -11.28
CA PRO A 426 11.05 -31.67 -12.06
C PRO A 426 11.33 -31.44 -13.56
N LYS A 427 11.88 -32.45 -14.21
CA LYS A 427 12.33 -32.41 -15.62
C LYS A 427 12.02 -33.71 -16.36
N SER A 428 11.12 -34.52 -15.80
CA SER A 428 10.84 -35.90 -16.17
C SER A 428 10.02 -35.96 -17.45
N THR A 429 9.05 -35.05 -17.59
CA THR A 429 8.21 -34.94 -18.78
C THR A 429 8.54 -33.70 -19.62
N GLU A 430 8.13 -33.69 -20.88
CA GLU A 430 8.29 -32.54 -21.77
C GLU A 430 7.48 -31.34 -21.27
N GLU A 431 6.25 -31.58 -20.79
CA GLU A 431 5.40 -30.58 -20.17
C GLU A 431 6.00 -29.98 -18.88
N GLU A 432 6.66 -30.79 -18.04
CA GLU A 432 7.42 -30.29 -16.88
C GLU A 432 8.61 -29.43 -17.31
N ARG A 433 9.31 -29.80 -18.39
CA ARG A 433 10.44 -29.03 -18.92
C ARG A 433 10.00 -27.68 -19.47
N ASP A 434 8.84 -27.62 -20.14
CA ASP A 434 8.28 -26.37 -20.67
C ASP A 434 7.73 -25.47 -19.56
N ARG A 435 6.99 -26.02 -18.59
CA ARG A 435 6.58 -25.30 -17.38
C ARG A 435 7.79 -24.75 -16.62
N ARG A 436 8.87 -25.54 -16.49
CA ARG A 436 10.14 -25.13 -15.87
C ARG A 436 10.85 -24.04 -16.66
N ALA A 437 10.85 -24.10 -18.00
CA ALA A 437 11.41 -23.06 -18.84
C ALA A 437 10.63 -21.75 -18.70
N ALA A 438 9.29 -21.80 -18.73
CA ALA A 438 8.41 -20.66 -18.52
C ALA A 438 8.63 -20.02 -17.14
N HIS A 439 8.62 -20.81 -16.05
CA HIS A 439 8.86 -20.29 -14.70
C HIS A 439 10.28 -19.76 -14.49
N ALA A 440 11.30 -20.36 -15.10
CA ALA A 440 12.68 -19.85 -14.99
C ALA A 440 12.87 -18.54 -15.78
N VAL A 441 12.24 -18.41 -16.95
CA VAL A 441 12.22 -17.16 -17.73
C VAL A 441 11.41 -16.09 -17.01
N GLN A 442 10.29 -16.43 -16.34
CA GLN A 442 9.57 -15.50 -15.47
C GLN A 442 10.40 -15.08 -14.25
N GLY A 443 11.06 -16.00 -13.55
CA GLY A 443 11.93 -15.68 -12.41
C GLY A 443 13.10 -14.76 -12.78
N ALA A 444 13.77 -15.03 -13.90
CA ALA A 444 14.85 -14.18 -14.44
C ALA A 444 14.35 -12.95 -15.23
N GLY A 445 13.07 -12.92 -15.57
CA GLY A 445 12.36 -11.90 -16.37
C GLY A 445 11.58 -10.90 -15.50
N CYS A 446 11.20 -11.24 -14.28
CA CYS A 446 10.84 -10.27 -13.24
C CYS A 446 12.06 -9.45 -12.77
N GLY A 447 13.27 -9.91 -13.11
CA GLY A 447 14.49 -9.09 -13.11
C GLY A 447 14.61 -8.15 -14.32
N HIS A 448 13.66 -8.16 -15.26
CA HIS A 448 13.36 -7.02 -16.12
C HIS A 448 12.55 -6.01 -15.28
N VAL A 449 13.24 -5.43 -14.29
CA VAL A 449 12.97 -4.04 -13.96
C VAL A 449 13.18 -3.32 -15.28
N ASP A 450 12.11 -2.88 -15.92
CA ASP A 450 12.22 -2.00 -17.07
C ASP A 450 13.25 -0.95 -16.70
N ALA A 451 14.21 -0.71 -17.59
CA ALA A 451 15.05 0.45 -17.49
C ALA A 451 14.14 1.66 -17.70
N ARG A 452 13.45 2.08 -16.63
CA ARG A 452 12.79 3.37 -16.51
C ARG A 452 13.91 4.38 -16.62
N GLU A 453 14.25 4.73 -17.87
CA GLU A 453 15.06 5.87 -18.22
C GLU A 453 14.28 7.11 -17.77
N GLY A 454 14.32 7.37 -16.47
CA GLY A 454 13.93 8.64 -15.89
C GLY A 454 14.83 9.69 -16.52
N LYS A 455 14.31 10.38 -17.54
CA LYS A 455 14.88 11.62 -18.03
C LYS A 455 14.81 12.64 -16.90
N LEU A 456 15.82 12.64 -16.04
CA LEU A 456 16.03 13.72 -15.08
C LEU A 456 16.12 15.03 -15.87
N PRO A 457 15.30 16.04 -15.54
CA PRO A 457 15.53 17.37 -16.10
C PRO A 457 16.94 17.83 -15.70
N ALA A 458 17.72 18.29 -16.69
CA ALA A 458 19.16 18.59 -16.63
C ALA A 458 20.16 17.44 -16.92
N GLY A 459 19.73 16.33 -17.52
CA GLY A 459 20.63 15.51 -18.38
C GLY A 459 21.63 14.58 -17.66
N SER A 460 21.60 14.53 -16.33
CA SER A 460 22.06 13.36 -15.59
C SER A 460 21.23 12.15 -16.01
N ARG A 461 21.89 11.04 -16.34
CA ARG A 461 21.25 9.73 -16.53
C ARG A 461 21.69 8.83 -15.40
N VAL A 462 20.75 8.09 -14.82
CA VAL A 462 21.01 6.82 -14.13
C VAL A 462 20.54 5.74 -15.11
N ALA A 463 21.48 5.08 -15.77
CA ALA A 463 21.18 3.98 -16.68
C ALA A 463 21.68 2.67 -16.07
N LEU A 464 20.78 1.69 -15.99
CA LEU A 464 21.07 0.29 -15.73
C LEU A 464 21.02 -0.46 -17.06
N HIS A 465 22.17 -0.83 -17.60
CA HIS A 465 22.24 -1.66 -18.81
C HIS A 465 22.52 -3.12 -18.46
N ARG A 466 21.76 -4.02 -19.09
CA ARG A 466 21.98 -5.48 -19.11
C ARG A 466 22.58 -5.85 -20.47
N ASP A 467 23.89 -6.08 -20.53
CA ASP A 467 24.57 -6.52 -21.77
C ASP A 467 24.42 -8.05 -21.92
N ALA A 468 23.77 -8.50 -22.99
CA ALA A 468 23.38 -9.90 -23.19
C ALA A 468 24.44 -10.67 -24.02
N ARG A 469 25.57 -11.00 -23.39
CA ARG A 469 26.60 -11.87 -24.00
C ARG A 469 27.00 -13.01 -23.05
N GLY A 470 26.38 -14.17 -23.27
CA GLY A 470 26.63 -15.39 -22.52
C GLY A 470 25.87 -15.50 -21.20
N SER A 471 26.04 -16.63 -20.50
CA SER A 471 25.18 -17.11 -19.40
C SER A 471 25.34 -16.36 -18.05
N ARG A 472 25.73 -15.08 -18.07
CA ARG A 472 25.83 -14.22 -16.87
C ARG A 472 25.35 -12.81 -17.21
N ALA A 473 24.36 -12.31 -16.48
CA ALA A 473 23.94 -10.92 -16.59
C ALA A 473 24.95 -10.01 -15.87
N VAL A 474 25.36 -8.92 -16.53
CA VAL A 474 26.19 -7.87 -15.94
C VAL A 474 25.37 -6.59 -15.90
N TRP A 475 25.24 -6.01 -14.72
CA TRP A 475 24.58 -4.72 -14.49
C TRP A 475 25.61 -3.59 -14.50
N ARG A 476 25.36 -2.54 -15.28
CA ARG A 476 26.22 -1.36 -15.35
C ARG A 476 25.45 -0.13 -14.89
N VAL A 477 25.87 0.50 -13.79
CA VAL A 477 25.37 1.80 -13.33
C VAL A 477 26.28 2.90 -13.85
N SER A 478 25.71 3.93 -14.49
CA SER A 478 26.42 5.15 -14.86
C SER A 478 25.74 6.36 -14.24
N LEU A 479 26.53 7.22 -13.59
CA LEU A 479 26.15 8.54 -13.09
C LEU A 479 27.01 9.57 -13.82
N ARG A 480 26.38 10.52 -14.53
CA ARG A 480 27.08 11.70 -15.09
C ARG A 480 26.82 12.91 -14.20
N PRO A 481 27.83 13.47 -13.51
CA PRO A 481 27.69 14.76 -12.85
C PRO A 481 27.72 15.92 -13.85
N LEU A 482 27.02 17.00 -13.53
CA LEU A 482 27.22 18.31 -14.13
C LEU A 482 28.45 18.96 -13.46
N GLY A 483 29.53 19.14 -14.22
CA GLY A 483 30.78 19.74 -13.72
C GLY A 483 32.01 18.82 -13.85
N ARG A 484 33.21 19.42 -13.85
CA ARG A 484 34.48 18.73 -14.17
C ARG A 484 35.04 17.85 -13.03
N LEU A 485 34.25 16.94 -12.46
CA LEU A 485 34.76 15.80 -11.69
C LEU A 485 34.48 14.48 -12.43
N ARG A 486 35.51 13.91 -13.04
CA ARG A 486 35.45 12.57 -13.65
C ARG A 486 35.46 11.48 -12.58
N TRP A 487 34.27 11.09 -12.10
CA TRP A 487 34.10 9.82 -11.37
C TRP A 487 34.18 8.62 -12.33
N HIS A 488 35.38 8.33 -12.84
CA HIS A 488 35.66 7.09 -13.57
C HIS A 488 36.16 6.00 -12.61
N ARG A 489 35.22 5.35 -11.91
CA ARG A 489 35.43 4.00 -11.38
C ARG A 489 34.28 3.09 -11.80
N SER A 490 34.52 2.34 -12.87
CA SER A 490 33.70 1.20 -13.24
C SER A 490 33.78 0.15 -12.15
N PHE A 491 32.72 -0.04 -11.36
CA PHE A 491 32.61 -1.21 -10.49
C PHE A 491 32.35 -2.44 -11.35
N TRP A 492 33.39 -3.24 -11.59
CA TRP A 492 33.29 -4.51 -12.31
C TRP A 492 32.93 -5.64 -11.36
N GLY A 493 31.75 -6.22 -11.53
CA GLY A 493 31.38 -7.50 -10.93
C GLY A 493 32.16 -8.65 -11.58
N ALA A 494 33.26 -9.05 -10.95
CA ALA A 494 34.02 -10.30 -11.11
C ALA A 494 33.97 -11.06 -12.47
N SER A 495 35.05 -10.95 -13.25
CA SER A 495 35.51 -12.05 -14.11
C SER A 495 37.04 -12.02 -14.28
N PRO A 496 37.78 -13.06 -13.85
CA PRO A 496 39.23 -13.14 -14.05
C PRO A 496 39.52 -13.80 -15.40
N ARG A 497 39.71 -13.00 -16.47
CA ARG A 497 40.30 -13.42 -17.76
C ARG A 497 40.61 -12.23 -18.66
N GLU A 498 41.68 -11.52 -18.34
CA GLU A 498 42.46 -10.80 -19.37
C GLU A 498 43.88 -11.33 -19.33
N SER A 499 44.32 -11.84 -20.47
CA SER A 499 45.62 -12.47 -20.68
C SER A 499 46.71 -11.41 -20.80
N CYS A 500 47.65 -11.37 -19.85
CA CYS A 500 48.90 -10.63 -20.02
C CYS A 500 49.68 -11.16 -21.23
N PRO A 501 50.07 -10.30 -22.19
CA PRO A 501 50.98 -10.68 -23.27
C PRO A 501 52.44 -10.47 -22.83
N CYS A 502 53.01 -11.44 -22.12
CA CYS A 502 54.46 -11.52 -21.86
C CYS A 502 55.02 -12.86 -22.39
N PRO A 503 56.07 -12.86 -23.23
CA PRO A 503 56.55 -14.07 -23.89
C PRO A 503 57.60 -14.81 -23.05
N CYS A 504 57.24 -15.96 -22.48
CA CYS A 504 58.20 -16.87 -21.84
C CYS A 504 58.28 -18.20 -22.60
N ARG A 505 59.49 -18.53 -23.07
CA ARG A 505 59.82 -19.84 -23.68
C ARG A 505 59.67 -20.97 -22.65
N ALA A 506 59.35 -22.16 -23.14
CA ALA A 506 59.15 -23.37 -22.34
C ALA A 506 60.45 -23.95 -21.75
N VAL A 507 60.33 -24.67 -20.62
CA VAL A 507 61.02 -25.95 -20.33
C VAL A 507 60.07 -26.85 -19.48
N ARG A 508 60.21 -28.17 -19.60
CA ARG A 508 59.36 -29.22 -18.98
C ARG A 508 59.93 -29.77 -17.65
N GLY A 509 59.04 -30.38 -16.85
CA GLY A 509 59.36 -31.44 -15.86
C GLY A 509 59.58 -30.99 -14.41
N VAL A 510 59.58 -31.86 -13.38
CA VAL A 510 59.21 -33.29 -13.24
C VAL A 510 58.92 -33.57 -11.74
N HIS A 511 58.00 -34.50 -11.45
CA HIS A 511 57.75 -35.25 -10.19
C HIS A 511 58.24 -34.83 -8.76
N ARG A 512 57.31 -35.08 -7.81
CA ARG A 512 57.42 -35.80 -6.49
C ARG A 512 57.60 -35.03 -5.15
N ALA A 513 56.66 -35.40 -4.25
CA ALA A 513 56.80 -35.72 -2.82
C ALA A 513 57.07 -34.64 -1.74
N ALA A 514 56.34 -34.78 -0.63
CA ALA A 514 56.49 -34.14 0.69
C ALA A 514 57.45 -34.97 1.60
N PRO A 515 57.75 -34.64 2.89
CA PRO A 515 57.13 -33.64 3.78
C PRO A 515 58.05 -32.81 4.74
N HIS A 516 57.38 -31.91 5.51
CA HIS A 516 57.69 -31.22 6.79
C HIS A 516 58.79 -31.76 7.76
N PRO A 517 59.15 -31.05 8.88
CA PRO A 517 59.26 -29.60 9.20
C PRO A 517 60.71 -29.31 9.76
N PRO A 518 61.04 -28.70 10.95
CA PRO A 518 60.46 -27.60 11.78
C PRO A 518 61.45 -26.51 12.31
N ALA A 519 60.88 -25.47 12.96
CA ALA A 519 61.34 -24.66 14.12
C ALA A 519 62.73 -23.97 14.19
N GLY A 520 62.77 -22.70 14.66
CA GLY A 520 64.03 -22.07 15.16
C GLY A 520 64.16 -20.54 15.31
N SER A 521 63.36 -19.89 16.16
CA SER A 521 63.75 -18.75 17.05
C SER A 521 64.67 -17.56 16.62
N ARG A 522 64.11 -16.33 16.78
CA ARG A 522 64.58 -15.19 17.64
C ARG A 522 65.68 -14.18 17.21
N LEU A 523 65.38 -12.90 17.57
CA LEU A 523 66.28 -11.76 17.94
C LEU A 523 67.14 -11.12 16.81
N GLN A 524 67.54 -9.84 16.78
CA GLN A 524 67.17 -8.52 17.35
C GLN A 524 68.28 -7.52 16.86
N GLY A 525 67.99 -6.23 16.66
CA GLY A 525 69.02 -5.15 16.61
C GLY A 525 69.24 -4.42 15.27
N GLY A 526 69.33 -3.08 15.32
CA GLY A 526 69.88 -2.18 14.27
C GLY A 526 70.85 -1.18 14.94
N PRO A 527 71.04 0.08 14.48
CA PRO A 527 70.97 0.70 13.15
C PRO A 527 72.34 1.36 12.77
N PRO A 528 72.44 2.57 12.17
CA PRO A 528 72.65 2.86 10.73
C PRO A 528 74.07 3.46 10.41
N PRO A 529 74.41 3.93 9.18
CA PRO A 529 74.04 5.29 8.73
C PRO A 529 73.74 5.44 7.20
N THR A 530 73.50 6.69 6.78
CA THR A 530 72.89 7.15 5.50
C THR A 530 73.87 7.46 4.36
N CYS A 531 73.45 7.23 3.10
CA CYS A 531 74.05 7.87 1.90
C CYS A 531 73.08 7.90 0.68
N GLY A 532 72.87 9.09 0.10
CA GLY A 532 72.63 9.31 -1.36
C GLY A 532 71.25 9.01 -1.99
N PHE A 533 70.45 10.06 -2.24
CA PHE A 533 69.30 10.09 -3.19
C PHE A 533 69.79 10.27 -4.66
N PRO A 534 69.06 9.85 -5.72
CA PRO A 534 67.78 10.45 -6.15
C PRO A 534 66.65 9.42 -6.43
N ALA A 535 65.40 9.59 -5.99
CA ALA A 535 64.45 10.70 -6.16
C ALA A 535 63.74 10.71 -7.53
N ALA A 536 62.91 9.68 -7.78
CA ALA A 536 61.96 9.63 -8.90
C ALA A 536 60.52 9.39 -8.39
N SER A 537 59.75 10.48 -8.36
CA SER A 537 58.29 10.57 -8.50
C SER A 537 57.47 9.27 -8.63
N HIS A 538 56.72 8.90 -7.58
CA HIS A 538 55.25 9.07 -7.54
C HIS A 538 54.65 8.42 -6.28
N CYS A 539 54.21 9.25 -5.34
CA CYS A 539 53.33 8.84 -4.24
C CYS A 539 52.38 10.00 -3.92
N PRO A 540 51.05 9.86 -4.17
CA PRO A 540 50.04 10.74 -3.61
C PRO A 540 49.23 10.04 -2.50
N PRO A 541 48.62 10.79 -1.56
CA PRO A 541 48.59 10.35 -0.17
C PRO A 541 47.22 9.87 0.35
N LEU A 542 47.26 9.20 1.49
CA LEU A 542 46.14 9.14 2.44
C LEU A 542 45.88 10.55 3.04
N LEU A 543 44.65 10.79 3.51
CA LEU A 543 44.11 12.04 4.09
C LEU A 543 43.69 13.15 3.10
N ALA A 544 42.40 13.12 2.73
CA ALA A 544 41.57 14.32 2.45
C ALA A 544 40.08 13.92 2.38
N TRP A 545 39.45 13.69 3.54
CA TRP A 545 37.99 13.54 3.67
C TRP A 545 37.49 14.55 4.72
N CYS A 546 37.24 15.79 4.26
CA CYS A 546 36.40 16.81 4.91
C CYS A 546 36.55 18.12 4.10
N LEU A 547 35.54 18.43 3.27
CA LEU A 547 34.98 19.76 2.94
C LEU A 547 33.95 19.62 1.82
#